data_AF-A0A5B2U946-F1
#
_entry.id   AF-A0A5B2U946-F1
#
_cell.length_a   1.000
_cell.length_b   1.000
_cell.length_c   1.000
_cell.angle_alpha   90.00
_cell.angle_beta   90.00
_cell.angle_gamma   90.00
#
_symmetry.space_group_name_H-M   'P 1'
#
loop_
_entity.id
_entity.type
_entity.pdbx_description
1 polymer ?
#
loop_
_entity_poly.entity_id
_entity_poly.type
_entity_poly.pdbx_seq_one_letter_code
_entity_poly.pdbx_strand_id
1 'polypeptide(L)' 'MTHEFTSEDWEEIKGGYKLEFEINLEDKQDKPIVQVYQYMDTDVAVLNAYPTIITHIVTVHSSGKFSGYVVIK' A
#
# COMPACT_ATOMS: atom_id res chain seq x y z
N MET A 1 -8.56 -1.70 9.32
CA MET A 1 -8.11 -2.99 8.75
C MET A 1 -6.62 -2.98 8.47
N THR A 2 -5.98 -4.14 8.49
CA THR A 2 -4.55 -4.30 8.20
C THR A 2 -4.40 -5.38 7.13
N HIS A 3 -3.60 -5.11 6.09
CA HIS A 3 -3.27 -6.09 5.05
C HIS A 3 -1.76 -6.27 4.98
N GLU A 4 -1.29 -7.50 5.13
CA GLU A 4 0.10 -7.85 4.90
C GLU A 4 0.35 -8.13 3.41
N PHE A 5 1.56 -7.84 2.95
CA PHE A 5 2.00 -8.11 1.59
C PHE A 5 3.50 -8.42 1.56
N THR A 6 3.92 -9.07 0.50
CA THR A 6 5.29 -9.47 0.19
C THR A 6 5.79 -8.77 -1.06
N SER A 7 7.10 -8.90 -1.34
CA SER A 7 7.67 -8.42 -2.60
C SER A 7 7.05 -9.06 -3.85
N GLU A 8 6.45 -10.26 -3.72
CA GLU A 8 5.85 -10.99 -4.85
C GLU A 8 4.48 -10.44 -5.25
N ASP A 9 3.77 -9.79 -4.32
CA ASP A 9 2.43 -9.25 -4.54
C ASP A 9 2.39 -8.01 -5.44
N TRP A 10 3.55 -7.39 -5.68
CA TRP A 10 3.67 -6.16 -6.48
C TRP A 10 3.46 -6.41 -7.98
N GLU A 11 2.48 -5.69 -8.56
CA GLU A 11 2.25 -5.62 -10.00
C GLU A 11 3.14 -4.55 -10.64
N GLU A 12 3.83 -4.89 -11.73
CA GLU A 12 4.66 -3.94 -12.47
C GLU A 12 3.79 -3.02 -13.33
N ILE A 13 4.08 -1.71 -13.27
CA ILE A 13 3.44 -0.69 -14.09
C ILE A 13 4.51 0.17 -14.78
N LYS A 14 4.10 0.96 -15.77
CA LYS A 14 5.01 1.89 -16.42
C LYS A 14 5.57 2.90 -15.40
N GLY A 15 6.83 2.73 -15.03
CA GLY A 15 7.54 3.63 -14.12
C GLY A 15 7.58 3.18 -12.65
N GLY A 16 7.15 1.96 -12.31
CA GLY A 16 7.28 1.43 -10.95
C GLY A 16 6.42 0.20 -10.71
N TYR A 17 5.91 0.09 -9.49
CA TYR A 17 5.08 -1.02 -9.04
C TYR A 17 3.84 -0.51 -8.33
N LYS A 18 2.78 -1.32 -8.32
CA LYS A 18 1.57 -1.05 -7.54
C LYS A 18 1.10 -2.26 -6.73
N LEU A 19 0.40 -1.99 -5.64
CA LEU A 19 -0.45 -2.93 -4.90
C LEU A 19 -1.87 -2.38 -4.86
N GLU A 20 -2.87 -3.24 -4.95
CA GLU A 20 -4.28 -2.85 -4.87
C GLU A 20 -4.95 -3.63 -3.74
N PHE A 21 -5.64 -2.89 -2.86
CA PHE A 21 -6.37 -3.46 -1.73
C PHE A 21 -7.83 -3.02 -1.83
N GLU A 22 -8.74 -3.99 -1.95
CA GLU A 22 -10.17 -3.74 -1.83
C GLU A 22 -10.51 -3.40 -0.38
N ILE A 23 -11.19 -2.28 -0.19
CA ILE A 23 -11.65 -1.80 1.10
C ILE A 23 -13.15 -1.63 1.08
N ASN A 24 -13.80 -2.09 2.15
CA ASN A 24 -15.22 -1.89 2.33
C ASN A 24 -15.44 -0.65 3.20
N LEU A 25 -15.78 0.48 2.57
CA LEU A 25 -16.13 1.74 3.25
C LEU A 25 -17.64 1.81 3.57
N GLU A 26 -18.24 0.67 3.95
CA GLU A 26 -19.67 0.54 4.26
C GLU A 26 -20.14 1.55 5.32
N ASP A 27 -19.25 1.93 6.23
CA ASP A 27 -19.50 3.02 7.17
C ASP A 27 -18.82 4.31 6.72
N LYS A 28 -19.65 5.35 6.57
CA LYS A 28 -19.32 6.74 6.23
C LYS A 28 -18.39 7.44 7.26
N GLN A 29 -17.28 6.81 7.66
CA GLN A 29 -16.28 7.49 8.45
C GLN A 29 -15.40 8.33 7.52
N ASP A 30 -15.34 9.62 7.85
CA ASP A 30 -14.62 10.66 7.13
C ASP A 30 -13.20 10.22 6.78
N LYS A 31 -12.94 10.04 5.48
CA LYS A 31 -11.62 9.93 4.84
C LYS A 31 -10.72 8.83 5.45
N PRO A 32 -10.64 7.64 4.83
CA PRO A 32 -9.77 6.57 5.32
C PRO A 32 -8.33 7.03 5.47
N ILE A 33 -7.72 6.73 6.63
CA ILE A 33 -6.30 7.00 6.88
C ILE A 33 -5.53 5.76 6.43
N VAL A 34 -4.75 5.91 5.38
CA VAL A 34 -3.90 4.84 4.83
C VAL A 34 -2.46 5.09 5.23
N GLN A 35 -1.84 4.10 5.87
CA GLN A 35 -0.43 4.13 6.22
C GLN A 35 0.26 2.83 5.80
N VAL A 36 1.35 2.97 5.04
CA VAL A 36 2.15 1.85 4.55
C VAL A 36 3.38 1.70 5.44
N TYR A 37 3.64 0.48 5.87
CA TYR A 37 4.81 0.10 6.64
C TYR A 37 5.60 -0.94 5.85
N GLN A 38 6.91 -0.76 5.80
CA GLN A 38 7.84 -1.70 5.20
C GLN A 38 8.53 -2.48 6.31
N TYR A 39 8.69 -3.79 6.12
CA TYR A 39 9.59 -4.57 6.96
C TYR A 39 11.04 -4.19 6.67
N MET A 40 11.81 -3.91 7.71
CA MET A 40 13.23 -3.59 7.58
C MET A 40 14.01 -4.87 7.26
N ASP A 41 14.14 -5.20 5.98
CA ASP A 41 14.97 -6.33 5.52
C ASP A 41 16.40 -5.90 5.15
N THR A 42 16.64 -4.59 4.92
CA THR A 42 17.98 -4.03 4.69
C THR A 42 18.07 -2.60 5.25
N ASP A 43 19.29 -2.15 5.61
CA ASP A 43 19.61 -0.82 6.18
C ASP A 43 19.26 0.40 5.27
N VAL A 44 18.55 0.19 4.15
CA VAL A 44 18.20 1.24 3.20
C VAL A 44 16.68 1.44 3.18
N ALA A 45 16.22 2.55 3.75
CA ALA A 45 14.82 2.95 3.68
C ALA A 45 14.41 3.19 2.22
N VAL A 46 13.38 2.48 1.73
CA VAL A 46 12.79 2.77 0.42
C VAL A 46 11.89 3.99 0.59
N LEU A 47 12.36 5.12 0.05
CA LEU A 47 11.83 6.45 0.37
C LEU A 47 10.47 6.79 -0.24
N ASN A 48 9.94 6.02 -1.18
CA ASN A 48 8.76 6.45 -1.94
C ASN A 48 7.74 5.32 -2.09
N ALA A 49 6.87 5.17 -1.11
CA ALA A 49 5.56 4.56 -1.30
C ALA A 49 4.48 5.60 -0.98
N TYR A 50 3.54 5.81 -1.89
CA TYR A 50 2.40 6.70 -1.65
C TYR A 50 1.08 5.97 -1.95
N PRO A 51 0.11 6.02 -1.02
CA PRO A 51 -1.21 5.49 -1.26
C PRO A 51 -2.09 6.50 -2.02
N THR A 52 -2.92 5.98 -2.91
CA THR A 52 -4.05 6.70 -3.53
C THR A 52 -5.33 5.93 -3.24
N ILE A 53 -6.47 6.62 -3.15
CA ILE A 53 -7.75 6.02 -2.76
C ILE A 53 -8.78 6.39 -3.82
N ILE A 54 -9.35 5.39 -4.47
CA ILE A 54 -10.42 5.54 -5.47
C ILE A 54 -11.61 4.73 -5.01
N THR A 55 -12.58 5.38 -4.37
CA THR A 55 -13.82 4.78 -3.86
C THR A 55 -13.56 3.60 -2.89
N HIS A 56 -13.41 2.38 -3.38
CA HIS A 56 -13.30 1.13 -2.62
C HIS A 56 -11.93 0.45 -2.81
N ILE A 57 -10.99 1.12 -3.46
CA ILE A 57 -9.66 0.56 -3.73
C ILE A 57 -8.61 1.53 -3.19
N VAL A 58 -7.69 0.98 -2.39
CA VAL A 58 -6.44 1.64 -2.04
C VAL A 58 -5.35 1.11 -2.95
N THR A 59 -4.73 2.00 -3.73
CA THR A 59 -3.59 1.67 -4.58
C THR A 59 -2.32 2.25 -3.99
N VAL A 60 -1.36 1.40 -3.65
CA VAL A 60 -0.04 1.82 -3.18
C VAL A 60 0.92 1.79 -4.36
N HIS A 61 1.56 2.92 -4.66
CA HIS A 61 2.61 3.00 -5.69
C HIS A 61 3.98 3.01 -5.06
N SER A 62 4.96 2.33 -5.66
CA SER A 62 6.37 2.44 -5.26
C SER A 62 7.35 2.30 -6.42
N SER A 63 8.55 2.82 -6.25
CA SER A 63 9.67 2.62 -7.18
C SER A 63 10.36 1.25 -7.03
N GLY A 64 10.07 0.49 -5.97
CA GLY A 64 10.68 -0.81 -5.70
C GLY A 64 9.71 -1.76 -5.03
N LYS A 65 10.01 -3.07 -5.11
CA LYS A 65 9.26 -4.13 -4.43
C LYS A 65 9.77 -4.29 -3.01
N PHE A 66 8.87 -4.47 -2.05
CA PHE A 66 9.20 -4.74 -0.65
C PHE A 66 8.07 -5.48 0.05
N SER A 67 8.40 -6.11 1.18
CA SER A 67 7.41 -6.76 2.06
C SER A 67 7.02 -5.82 3.20
N GLY A 68 5.79 -5.95 3.70
CA GLY A 68 5.30 -5.08 4.75
C GLY A 68 3.80 -5.24 5.02
N TYR A 69 3.19 -4.18 5.52
CA TYR A 69 1.76 -4.13 5.76
C TYR A 69 1.19 -2.73 5.54
N VAL A 70 -0.07 -2.66 5.12
CA VAL A 70 -0.84 -1.42 5.02
C VAL A 70 -1.91 -1.41 6.10
N VAL A 71 -2.02 -0.29 6.83
CA VAL A 71 -3.07 -0.04 7.81
C VAL A 71 -4.03 0.98 7.22
N ILE A 72 -5.31 0.65 7.22
CA ILE A 72 -6.40 1.48 6.69
C ILE A 72 -7.40 1.67 7.83
N LYS A 73 -7.50 2.89 8.39
CA LYS A 73 -8.42 3.23 9.48
C LYS A 73 -9.61 4.00 8.95
#